data_AF-A0A8T1W734-F1
#
_entry.id   AF-A0A8T1W734-F1
#
_cell.length_a   1.000
_cell.length_b   1.000
_cell.length_c   1.000
_cell.angle_alpha   90.00
_cell.angle_beta   90.00
_cell.angle_gamma   90.00
#
_symmetry.space_group_name_H-M   'P 1'
#
loop_
_entity.id
_entity.type
_entity.pdbx_description
1 polymer ?
#
loop_
_entity_poly.entity_id
_entity_poly.type
_entity_poly.pdbx_seq_one_letter_code
_entity_poly.pdbx_strand_id
1 'polypeptide(L)'
;MGSQVYGRSAWHRDYWAIMYAWYYPKGFFSSFAKRRHDWSCAIVWIDNPAFENPAIKGISTCDGDSNFMKIAPATMTTLKFEHTFQAALGGGTAYTYPTNVEGDYQDLIMWSQLTDEAREGLNTWDFGKAKVPFNDDNFEKNLEEAFPF
;
A
#
# COMPACT_ATOMS: atom_id res chain seq x y z
N MET A 1 19.79 0.69 10.37
CA MET A 1 18.95 0.53 9.16
C MET A 1 17.62 1.19 9.48
N GLY A 2 17.24 2.22 8.71
CA GLY A 2 16.02 3.00 8.92
C GLY A 2 14.77 2.30 8.40
N SER A 3 13.62 2.98 8.46
CA SER A 3 12.37 2.51 7.86
C SER A 3 12.41 2.63 6.33
N GLN A 4 11.59 1.83 5.63
CA GLN A 4 11.59 1.73 4.16
C GLN A 4 10.14 1.73 3.65
N VAL A 5 9.89 2.42 2.54
CA VAL A 5 8.68 2.27 1.72
C VAL A 5 9.06 1.72 0.34
N TYR A 6 8.22 0.82 -0.19
CA TYR A 6 8.38 0.22 -1.52
C TYR A 6 7.37 0.82 -2.49
N GLY A 7 7.77 1.10 -3.72
CA GLY A 7 6.89 1.67 -4.74
C GLY A 7 6.78 0.80 -5.99
N ARG A 8 5.59 0.66 -6.58
CA ARG A 8 5.41 0.12 -7.94
C ARG A 8 4.29 0.85 -8.65
N SER A 9 4.47 1.15 -9.93
CA SER A 9 3.50 1.94 -10.70
C SER A 9 3.25 1.34 -12.08
N ALA A 10 2.04 1.56 -12.59
CA ALA A 10 1.61 1.16 -13.92
C ALA A 10 0.35 1.93 -14.36
N TRP A 11 0.07 1.90 -15.65
CA TRP A 11 -1.23 2.28 -16.19
C TRP A 11 -2.26 1.20 -15.88
N HIS A 12 -3.46 1.61 -15.47
CA HIS A 12 -4.59 0.72 -15.26
C HIS A 12 -5.90 1.49 -15.56
N ARG A 13 -6.66 1.02 -16.55
CA ARG A 13 -7.97 1.58 -16.97
C ARG A 13 -7.94 3.10 -17.20
N ASP A 14 -6.94 3.59 -17.93
CA ASP A 14 -6.72 5.01 -18.25
C ASP A 14 -6.29 5.91 -17.08
N TYR A 15 -6.00 5.33 -15.91
CA TYR A 15 -5.37 6.03 -14.78
C TYR A 15 -3.96 5.52 -14.57
N TRP A 16 -3.10 6.37 -14.03
CA TRP A 16 -1.80 5.94 -13.54
C TRP A 16 -1.87 5.62 -12.06
N ALA A 17 -1.57 4.38 -11.71
CA ALA A 17 -1.56 3.88 -10.35
C ALA A 17 -0.14 3.90 -9.79
N ILE A 18 0.02 4.40 -8.57
CA ILE A 18 1.26 4.31 -7.80
C ILE A 18 0.94 3.62 -6.48
N MET A 19 1.41 2.39 -6.32
CA MET A 19 1.29 1.62 -5.09
C MET A 19 2.52 1.86 -4.22
N TYR A 20 2.29 2.36 -3.02
CA TYR A 20 3.24 2.42 -1.91
C TYR A 20 2.94 1.28 -0.93
N ALA A 21 3.96 0.56 -0.48
CA ALA A 21 3.80 -0.56 0.42
C ALA A 21 4.80 -0.51 1.59
N TRP A 22 4.35 -0.96 2.75
CA TRP A 22 5.13 -1.02 3.98
C TRP A 22 5.15 -2.43 4.53
N TYR A 23 6.33 -2.86 4.97
CA TYR A 23 6.52 -4.14 5.66
C TYR A 23 6.56 -3.91 7.18
N TYR A 24 5.88 -4.79 7.92
CA TYR A 24 5.94 -4.81 9.37
C TYR A 24 6.43 -6.18 9.86
N PRO A 25 7.39 -6.23 10.81
CA PRO A 25 7.89 -7.49 11.37
C PRO A 25 6.90 -8.27 12.24
N LYS A 26 5.67 -7.77 12.43
CA LYS A 26 4.55 -8.42 13.13
C LYS A 26 3.24 -7.83 12.64
N GLY A 27 2.23 -8.68 12.50
CA GLY A 27 0.85 -8.26 12.25
C GLY A 27 -0.02 -8.38 13.49
N PHE A 28 -0.95 -7.44 13.63
CA PHE A 28 -1.78 -7.30 14.82
C PHE A 28 -3.26 -7.51 14.50
N PHE A 29 -3.97 -8.14 15.44
CA PHE A 29 -5.42 -8.17 15.49
C PHE A 29 -5.87 -7.74 16.88
N SER A 30 -6.70 -6.69 16.96
CA SER A 30 -7.19 -6.15 18.24
C SER A 30 -6.07 -5.88 19.25
N SER A 31 -4.98 -5.23 18.81
CA SER A 31 -3.78 -4.93 19.63
C SER A 31 -2.93 -6.15 20.04
N PHE A 32 -3.31 -7.37 19.66
CA PHE A 32 -2.52 -8.57 19.92
C PHE A 32 -1.72 -8.98 18.69
N ALA A 33 -0.43 -9.27 18.86
CA ALA A 33 0.38 -9.85 17.80
C ALA A 33 -0.18 -11.24 17.42
N LYS A 34 -0.58 -11.42 16.16
CA LYS A 34 -1.17 -12.68 15.65
C LYS A 34 -0.36 -13.35 14.54
N ARG A 35 0.53 -12.61 13.87
CA ARG A 35 1.37 -13.13 12.80
C ARG A 35 2.77 -12.50 12.80
N ARG A 36 3.73 -13.22 12.21
CA ARG A 36 5.14 -12.82 12.13
C ARG A 36 5.41 -11.76 11.06
N HIS A 37 4.58 -11.64 10.04
CA HIS A 37 4.79 -10.69 8.96
C HIS A 37 3.51 -9.95 8.71
N ASP A 38 3.61 -8.69 8.31
CA ASP A 38 2.50 -7.92 7.80
C ASP A 38 2.95 -7.02 6.65
N TRP A 39 2.00 -6.70 5.80
CA TRP A 39 2.15 -5.75 4.72
C TRP A 39 0.95 -4.80 4.74
N SER A 40 1.15 -3.54 4.40
CA SER A 40 0.05 -2.66 4.04
C SER A 40 0.40 -1.90 2.77
N CYS A 41 -0.61 -1.34 2.12
CA CYS A 41 -0.39 -0.49 0.96
C CYS A 41 -1.33 0.72 0.88
N ALA A 42 -0.90 1.68 0.10
CA ALA A 42 -1.71 2.78 -0.40
C ALA A 42 -1.49 2.90 -1.91
N ILE A 43 -2.56 3.06 -2.67
CA ILE A 43 -2.56 3.22 -4.12
C ILE A 43 -3.11 4.60 -4.43
N VAL A 44 -2.29 5.40 -5.09
CA VAL A 44 -2.64 6.74 -5.55
C VAL A 44 -2.97 6.67 -7.02
N TRP A 45 -4.20 7.02 -7.37
CA TRP A 45 -4.70 7.04 -8.73
C TRP A 45 -4.65 8.47 -9.24
N ILE A 46 -3.79 8.74 -10.23
CA ILE A 46 -3.68 10.05 -10.89
C ILE A 46 -4.17 9.94 -12.34
N ASP A 47 -4.47 11.08 -12.97
CA ASP A 47 -4.82 11.10 -14.40
C ASP A 47 -3.64 10.73 -15.29
N ASN A 48 -2.58 11.55 -15.31
CA ASN A 48 -1.45 11.32 -16.19
C ASN A 48 -0.13 11.78 -15.54
N PRO A 49 0.85 10.88 -15.35
CA PRO A 49 2.13 11.21 -14.74
C PRO A 49 2.97 12.17 -15.59
N ALA A 50 2.65 12.33 -16.88
CA ALA A 50 3.36 13.23 -17.78
C ALA A 50 2.91 14.69 -17.69
N PHE A 51 1.82 14.98 -16.95
CA PHE A 51 1.42 16.36 -16.70
C PHE A 51 2.37 17.02 -15.70
N GLU A 52 2.54 18.35 -15.83
CA GLU A 52 3.35 19.13 -14.87
C GLU A 52 2.75 19.06 -13.45
N ASN A 53 1.41 19.03 -13.37
CA ASN A 53 0.67 18.90 -12.13
C ASN A 53 -0.39 17.80 -12.29
N PRO A 54 -0.02 16.51 -12.15
CA PRO A 54 -0.98 15.42 -12.22
C PRO A 54 -2.03 15.54 -11.12
N ALA A 55 -3.30 15.32 -11.45
CA ALA A 55 -4.38 15.42 -10.47
C ALA A 55 -4.65 14.06 -9.84
N ILE A 56 -4.68 14.02 -8.50
CA ILE A 56 -5.15 12.85 -7.76
C ILE A 56 -6.65 12.69 -8.01
N LYS A 57 -7.04 11.53 -8.55
CA LYS A 57 -8.43 11.19 -8.86
C LYS A 57 -9.04 10.28 -7.80
N GLY A 58 -8.22 9.40 -7.22
CA GLY A 58 -8.68 8.42 -6.24
C GLY A 58 -7.55 7.93 -5.36
N ILE A 59 -7.93 7.36 -4.23
CA ILE A 59 -7.01 6.74 -3.26
C ILE A 59 -7.62 5.41 -2.86
N SER A 60 -6.78 4.37 -2.83
CA SER A 60 -7.14 3.09 -2.22
C SER A 60 -6.11 2.71 -1.18
N THR A 61 -6.48 1.99 -0.14
CA THR A 61 -5.53 1.43 0.83
C THR A 61 -5.81 -0.04 1.03
N CYS A 62 -4.78 -0.81 1.36
CA CYS A 62 -4.90 -2.23 1.66
C CYS A 62 -4.22 -2.63 2.95
N ASP A 63 -4.81 -3.63 3.62
CA ASP A 63 -4.17 -4.34 4.73
C ASP A 63 -3.46 -5.61 4.22
N GLY A 64 -2.77 -6.31 5.14
CA GLY A 64 -2.00 -7.50 4.78
C GLY A 64 -2.83 -8.72 4.40
N ASP A 65 -4.16 -8.61 4.46
CA ASP A 65 -5.13 -9.62 4.05
C ASP A 65 -5.83 -9.25 2.73
N SER A 66 -5.34 -8.21 2.04
CA SER A 66 -5.88 -7.73 0.75
C SER A 66 -7.31 -7.18 0.85
N ASN A 67 -7.69 -6.64 2.01
CA ASN A 67 -8.93 -5.86 2.11
C ASN A 67 -8.66 -4.44 1.66
N PHE A 68 -9.52 -3.89 0.80
CA PHE A 68 -9.34 -2.56 0.23
C PHE A 68 -10.35 -1.55 0.76
N MET A 69 -9.85 -0.39 1.18
CA MET A 69 -10.64 0.83 1.27
C MET A 69 -10.45 1.65 0.00
N LYS A 70 -11.51 2.28 -0.50
CA LYS A 70 -11.53 2.98 -1.78
C LYS A 70 -12.19 4.35 -1.64
N ILE A 71 -11.57 5.40 -2.16
CA ILE A 71 -12.05 6.77 -2.12
C ILE A 71 -11.92 7.39 -3.50
N ALA A 72 -13.06 7.77 -4.08
CA ALA A 72 -13.17 8.55 -5.31
C ALA A 72 -14.43 9.44 -5.28
N PRO A 73 -14.35 10.72 -5.69
CA PRO A 73 -13.13 11.45 -6.00
C PRO A 73 -12.30 11.72 -4.74
N ALA A 74 -10.98 11.71 -4.87
CA ALA A 74 -10.11 12.19 -3.80
C ALA A 74 -10.25 13.71 -3.66
N THR A 75 -10.55 14.18 -2.44
CA THR A 75 -10.66 15.62 -2.13
C THR A 75 -9.36 16.19 -1.53
N MET A 76 -8.39 15.33 -1.23
CA MET A 76 -7.13 15.70 -0.59
C MET A 76 -6.08 16.06 -1.63
N THR A 77 -5.42 17.20 -1.46
CA THR A 77 -4.29 17.65 -2.31
C THR A 77 -2.94 17.22 -1.77
N THR A 78 -2.86 16.90 -0.48
CA THR A 78 -1.71 16.30 0.19
C THR A 78 -2.13 14.98 0.82
N LEU A 79 -1.38 13.91 0.52
CA LEU A 79 -1.70 12.57 1.00
C LEU A 79 -0.89 12.27 2.25
N LYS A 80 -1.59 11.92 3.32
CA LYS A 80 -1.00 11.42 4.56
C LYS A 80 -1.73 10.14 4.93
N PHE A 81 -0.98 9.16 5.39
CA PHE A 81 -1.51 7.85 5.74
C PHE A 81 -1.16 7.53 7.18
N GLU A 82 -2.13 6.99 7.90
CA GLU A 82 -1.93 6.45 9.24
C GLU A 82 -2.07 4.93 9.19
N HIS A 83 -1.14 4.24 9.85
CA HIS A 83 -1.23 2.81 10.09
C HIS A 83 -1.62 2.58 11.55
N THR A 84 -2.76 1.95 11.79
CA THR A 84 -3.31 1.75 13.14
C THR A 84 -3.99 0.39 13.27
N PHE A 85 -4.32 0.03 14.49
CA PHE A 85 -5.15 -1.13 14.81
C PHE A 85 -6.33 -0.67 15.65
N GLN A 86 -7.54 -1.05 15.25
CA GLN A 86 -8.74 -0.61 15.95
C GLN A 86 -8.98 -1.47 17.19
N ALA A 87 -8.60 -0.95 18.36
CA ALA A 87 -8.92 -1.58 19.64
C ALA A 87 -10.40 -1.35 20.05
N ALA A 88 -11.05 -0.30 19.54
CA ALA A 88 -12.27 0.25 20.13
C ALA A 88 -13.61 -0.22 19.50
N LEU A 89 -13.63 -0.84 18.31
CA LEU A 89 -14.87 -1.14 17.56
C LEU A 89 -15.04 -2.62 17.17
N GLY A 90 -14.79 -3.55 18.09
CA GLY A 90 -15.11 -4.98 17.88
C GLY A 90 -14.01 -5.83 17.25
N GLY A 91 -12.82 -5.26 17.06
CA GLY A 91 -11.61 -5.97 16.62
C GLY A 91 -11.38 -5.95 15.12
N GLY A 92 -10.11 -6.03 14.72
CA GLY A 92 -9.71 -5.94 13.32
C GLY A 92 -8.20 -6.07 13.14
N THR A 93 -7.79 -6.38 11.91
CA THR A 93 -6.41 -6.34 11.43
C THR A 93 -5.86 -4.91 11.52
N ALA A 94 -4.54 -4.77 11.63
CA ALA A 94 -3.92 -3.47 11.42
C ALA A 94 -4.14 -3.02 9.97
N TYR A 95 -4.50 -1.76 9.77
CA TYR A 95 -4.84 -1.22 8.46
C TYR A 95 -4.24 0.17 8.28
N THR A 96 -4.10 0.56 7.01
CA THR A 96 -3.64 1.88 6.59
C THR A 96 -4.81 2.67 6.01
N TYR A 97 -4.94 3.94 6.36
CA TYR A 97 -6.03 4.82 5.89
C TYR A 97 -5.55 6.27 5.74
N PRO A 98 -6.16 7.09 4.86
CA PRO A 98 -5.82 8.51 4.75
C PRO A 98 -6.20 9.28 6.01
N THR A 99 -5.34 10.21 6.41
CA THR A 99 -5.50 11.02 7.63
C THR A 99 -5.11 12.47 7.36
N ASN A 100 -5.41 13.36 8.31
CA ASN A 100 -4.88 14.74 8.32
C ASN A 100 -3.71 14.91 9.29
N VAL A 101 -3.40 13.88 10.09
CA VAL A 101 -2.31 13.88 11.06
C VAL A 101 -0.97 13.84 10.33
N GLU A 102 -0.04 14.70 10.74
CA GLU A 102 1.32 14.70 10.21
C GLU A 102 2.03 13.39 10.57
N GLY A 103 2.72 12.82 9.57
CA GLY A 103 3.53 11.61 9.74
C GLY A 103 4.99 11.87 9.38
N ASP A 104 5.74 10.78 9.29
CA ASP A 104 7.14 10.79 8.87
C ASP A 104 7.28 10.29 7.42
N TYR A 105 8.38 10.66 6.78
CA TYR A 105 8.81 10.09 5.51
C TYR A 105 9.74 8.89 5.73
N GLN A 106 9.76 7.97 4.76
CA GLN A 106 10.68 6.85 4.70
C GLN A 106 11.41 6.88 3.37
N ASP A 107 12.61 6.28 3.33
CA ASP A 107 13.33 6.13 2.07
C ASP A 107 12.50 5.26 1.12
N LEU A 108 12.34 5.72 -0.12
CA LEU A 108 11.58 5.03 -1.16
C LEU A 108 12.52 4.24 -2.06
N ILE A 109 12.16 2.98 -2.32
CA ILE A 109 12.75 2.18 -3.39
C ILE A 109 11.66 1.66 -4.32
N MET A 110 11.78 1.95 -5.61
CA MET A 110 10.83 1.45 -6.61
C MET A 110 11.15 0.00 -6.96
N TRP A 111 10.13 -0.77 -7.36
CA TRP A 111 10.25 -2.16 -7.81
C TRP A 111 11.30 -2.31 -8.92
N SER A 112 11.34 -1.34 -9.85
CA SER A 112 12.31 -1.30 -10.94
C SER A 112 13.74 -0.95 -10.51
N GLN A 113 13.93 -0.42 -9.29
CA GLN A 113 15.24 -0.08 -8.72
C GLN A 113 15.80 -1.20 -7.84
N LEU A 114 14.99 -2.21 -7.47
CA LEU A 114 15.44 -3.38 -6.74
C LEU A 114 16.34 -4.26 -7.61
N THR A 115 17.32 -4.91 -6.99
CA THR A 115 18.10 -5.94 -7.68
C THR A 115 17.23 -7.14 -8.03
N ASP A 116 17.69 -7.96 -8.97
CA ASP A 116 16.97 -9.17 -9.37
C ASP A 116 16.78 -10.12 -8.19
N GLU A 117 17.77 -10.24 -7.31
CA GLU A 117 17.70 -11.07 -6.11
C GLU A 117 16.68 -10.55 -5.10
N ALA A 118 16.56 -9.23 -4.95
CA ALA A 118 15.57 -8.63 -4.07
C ALA A 118 14.14 -8.84 -4.59
N ARG A 119 13.94 -8.70 -5.91
CA ARG A 119 12.67 -9.01 -6.56
C ARG A 119 12.30 -10.48 -6.44
N GLU A 120 13.26 -11.37 -6.69
CA GLU A 120 13.08 -12.81 -6.52
C GLU A 120 12.70 -13.19 -5.09
N GLY A 121 13.36 -12.58 -4.09
CA GLY A 121 13.02 -12.79 -2.69
C GLY A 121 11.60 -12.34 -2.35
N LEU A 122 11.14 -11.19 -2.88
CA LEU A 122 9.78 -10.69 -2.67
C LEU A 122 8.71 -11.49 -3.44
N ASN A 123 9.10 -12.16 -4.53
CA ASN A 123 8.22 -13.03 -5.29
C ASN A 123 8.07 -14.42 -4.65
N THR A 124 9.14 -14.98 -4.08
CA THR A 124 9.18 -16.40 -3.69
C THR A 124 9.15 -16.67 -2.19
N TRP A 125 9.53 -15.71 -1.36
CA TRP A 125 9.59 -15.92 0.09
C TRP A 125 8.21 -16.09 0.73
N ASP A 126 8.11 -17.04 1.67
CA ASP A 126 6.89 -17.25 2.45
C ASP A 126 6.79 -16.24 3.61
N PHE A 127 5.95 -15.22 3.42
CA PHE A 127 5.57 -14.26 4.47
C PHE A 127 4.41 -14.76 5.35
N GLY A 128 4.15 -16.07 5.35
CA GLY A 128 3.06 -16.71 6.08
C GLY A 128 1.71 -16.24 5.55
N LYS A 129 0.92 -15.60 6.43
CA LYS A 129 -0.40 -15.09 6.03
C LYS A 129 -0.35 -13.78 5.26
N ALA A 130 0.73 -13.00 5.39
CA ALA A 130 0.83 -11.70 4.75
C ALA A 130 1.26 -11.86 3.30
N LYS A 131 0.64 -11.10 2.39
CA LYS A 131 0.96 -11.12 0.96
C LYS A 131 1.70 -9.85 0.57
N VAL A 132 2.79 -9.98 -0.20
CA VAL A 132 3.51 -8.82 -0.74
C VAL A 132 2.63 -8.16 -1.80
N PRO A 133 2.17 -6.90 -1.64
CA PRO A 133 1.09 -6.37 -2.48
C PRO A 133 1.57 -5.91 -3.87
N PHE A 134 2.86 -5.63 -4.03
CA PHE A 134 3.46 -5.09 -5.26
C PHE A 134 4.38 -6.08 -5.99
N ASN A 135 4.62 -7.25 -5.40
CA ASN A 135 4.41 -8.54 -6.03
C ASN A 135 4.23 -8.70 -7.56
N ASP A 136 5.00 -9.50 -8.30
CA ASP A 136 4.60 -9.83 -9.69
C ASP A 136 3.27 -10.57 -9.77
N ASP A 137 2.97 -11.46 -8.81
CA ASP A 137 1.73 -12.24 -8.77
C ASP A 137 0.51 -11.45 -8.30
N ASN A 138 0.75 -10.41 -7.49
CA ASN A 138 -0.30 -9.68 -6.78
C ASN A 138 -0.56 -8.27 -7.34
N PHE A 139 0.43 -7.61 -7.95
CA PHE A 139 0.33 -6.18 -8.29
C PHE A 139 -0.87 -5.85 -9.17
N GLU A 140 -1.01 -6.48 -10.33
CA GLU A 140 -2.12 -6.21 -11.26
C GLU A 140 -3.48 -6.60 -10.68
N LYS A 141 -3.55 -7.71 -9.92
CA LYS A 141 -4.77 -8.14 -9.24
C LYS A 141 -5.20 -7.13 -8.18
N ASN A 142 -4.24 -6.61 -7.42
CA ASN A 142 -4.49 -5.60 -6.42
C ASN A 142 -4.90 -4.27 -7.06
N LEU A 143 -4.35 -3.88 -8.22
CA LEU A 143 -4.82 -2.70 -8.95
C LEU A 143 -6.30 -2.86 -9.36
N GLU A 144 -6.64 -4.01 -9.93
CA GLU A 144 -8.01 -4.35 -10.33
C GLU A 144 -8.97 -4.33 -9.13
N GLU A 145 -8.63 -5.02 -8.04
CA GLU A 145 -9.45 -5.07 -6.83
C GLU A 145 -9.54 -3.73 -6.13
N ALA A 146 -8.51 -2.89 -6.20
CA ALA A 146 -8.47 -1.59 -5.55
C ALA A 146 -9.08 -0.46 -6.38
N PHE A 147 -9.41 -0.68 -7.65
CA PHE A 147 -9.91 0.36 -8.54
C PHE A 147 -11.17 1.03 -7.93
N PRO A 148 -11.17 2.37 -7.71
CA PRO A 148 -12.20 3.06 -6.94
C PRO A 148 -13.31 3.70 -7.79
N PHE A 149 -13.29 3.55 -9.12
CA PHE A 149 -14.25 4.14 -10.07
C PHE A 149 -15.18 3.12 -10.70
#